data_AF-A0AAU5X892-F1
#
_entry.id   AF-A0AAU5X892-F1
#
_cell.length_a   1.000
_cell.length_b   1.000
_cell.length_c   1.000
_cell.angle_alpha   90.00
_cell.angle_beta   90.00
_cell.angle_gamma   90.00
#
_symmetry.space_group_name_H-M   'P 1'
#
loop_
_entity.id
_entity.type
_entity.pdbx_description
1 polymer ?
#
loop_
_entity_poly.entity_id
_entity_poly.type
_entity_poly.pdbx_seq_one_letter_code
_entity_poly.pdbx_strand_id
1 'polypeptide(L)'
;MSGISLPIISIEANPKVGAITYTSLSYMPESSTSPSAPAVRVPNVWQQYDATAAGNRWYATGSAGTAIGCTQATPCSFADLKSRIPNAVVSLSLGISKGRDTPFIGAVDGLQVNNVVYDFEQNGVRQRPSRLLTAIQKWW
;
A
#
# COMPACT_ATOMS: atom_id res chain seq x y z
N MET A 1 23.02 -6.47 -5.02
CA MET A 1 22.06 -7.50 -5.51
C MET A 1 20.89 -6.74 -6.11
N SER A 2 20.46 -7.11 -7.32
CA SER A 2 19.18 -6.67 -7.89
C SER A 2 18.07 -7.23 -7.00
N GLY A 3 17.77 -6.50 -5.93
CA GLY A 3 16.81 -6.89 -4.91
C GLY A 3 15.40 -6.64 -5.43
N ILE A 4 14.50 -7.56 -5.09
CA ILE A 4 13.07 -7.49 -5.35
C ILE A 4 12.59 -6.05 -5.18
N SER A 5 12.13 -5.43 -6.26
CA SER A 5 11.54 -4.11 -6.20
C SER A 5 10.04 -4.20 -6.26
N LEU A 6 9.36 -3.60 -5.29
CA LEU A 6 7.93 -3.77 -5.09
C LEU A 6 7.18 -2.51 -5.51
N PRO A 7 5.98 -2.63 -6.11
CA PRO A 7 5.13 -1.48 -6.33
C PRO A 7 4.58 -0.97 -5.00
N ILE A 8 4.30 0.32 -4.92
CA ILE A 8 3.63 0.94 -3.77
C ILE A 8 2.11 0.89 -3.95
N ILE A 9 1.38 0.89 -2.84
CA ILE A 9 -0.05 1.21 -2.82
C ILE A 9 -0.19 2.67 -2.44
N SER A 10 -0.94 3.43 -3.23
CA SER A 10 -1.21 4.86 -2.99
C SER A 10 -2.71 5.11 -2.89
N ILE A 11 -3.13 5.84 -1.87
CA ILE A 11 -4.53 6.28 -1.69
C ILE A 11 -4.57 7.79 -1.89
N GLU A 12 -5.35 8.25 -2.85
CA GLU A 12 -5.60 9.68 -3.03
C GLU A 12 -6.65 10.14 -2.02
N ALA A 13 -6.27 11.09 -1.18
CA ALA A 13 -7.09 11.55 -0.08
C ALA A 13 -7.07 13.07 0.06
N ASN A 14 -8.17 13.62 0.61
CA ASN A 14 -8.16 14.94 1.21
C ASN A 14 -7.78 14.77 2.69
N PRO A 15 -6.62 15.29 3.15
CA PRO A 15 -6.16 15.07 4.52
C PRO A 15 -6.92 15.91 5.56
N LYS A 16 -7.68 16.94 5.14
CA LYS A 16 -8.39 17.89 6.00
C LYS A 16 -7.47 18.55 7.06
N VAL A 17 -6.26 18.93 6.66
CA VAL A 17 -5.27 19.61 7.50
C VAL A 17 -5.10 21.05 7.04
N GLY A 18 -5.65 22.01 7.79
CA GLY A 18 -5.62 23.42 7.41
C GLY A 18 -6.23 23.64 6.01
N ALA A 19 -5.49 24.34 5.15
CA ALA A 19 -5.89 24.59 3.75
C ALA A 19 -5.50 23.45 2.77
N ILE A 20 -4.91 22.35 3.25
CA ILE A 20 -4.42 21.26 2.40
C ILE A 20 -5.57 20.33 2.05
N THR A 21 -5.89 20.23 0.75
CA THR A 21 -7.05 19.50 0.24
C THR A 21 -6.71 18.22 -0.53
N TYR A 22 -5.43 17.94 -0.75
CA TYR A 22 -4.97 16.75 -1.48
C TYR A 22 -3.66 16.20 -0.90
N THR A 23 -3.58 14.87 -0.85
CA THR A 23 -2.36 14.10 -0.59
C THR A 23 -2.51 12.71 -1.20
N SER A 24 -1.38 12.05 -1.46
CA SER A 24 -1.33 10.62 -1.68
C SER A 24 -0.74 9.96 -0.45
N LEU A 25 -1.50 9.08 0.20
CA LEU A 25 -1.02 8.24 1.29
C LEU A 25 -0.37 7.00 0.67
N SER A 26 0.93 6.82 0.87
CA SER A 26 1.72 5.83 0.15
C SER A 26 2.32 4.80 1.10
N TYR A 27 2.02 3.53 0.88
CA TYR A 27 2.60 2.39 1.59
C TYR A 27 3.96 2.03 1.01
N MET A 28 4.95 1.81 1.87
CA MET A 28 6.32 1.48 1.50
C MET A 28 6.62 0.00 1.84
N PRO A 29 6.31 -0.96 0.96
CA PRO A 29 6.48 -2.38 1.25
C PRO A 29 7.94 -2.78 1.44
N GLU A 30 8.89 -2.13 0.76
CA GLU A 30 10.33 -2.42 0.88
C GLU A 30 10.91 -1.98 2.24
N SER A 31 10.40 -0.87 2.81
CA SER A 31 10.81 -0.36 4.12
C SER A 31 10.00 -0.94 5.29
N SER A 32 8.93 -1.66 4.99
CA SER A 32 8.10 -2.32 6.00
C SER A 32 8.74 -3.63 6.48
N THR A 33 8.42 -4.03 7.70
CA THR A 33 8.92 -5.25 8.36
C THR A 33 7.77 -6.16 8.75
N SER A 34 8.08 -7.41 9.12
CA SER A 34 7.08 -8.35 9.65
C SER A 34 6.36 -7.77 10.88
N PRO A 35 5.03 -8.00 11.02
CA PRO A 35 4.14 -8.77 10.13
C PRO A 35 3.60 -8.03 8.88
N SER A 36 3.86 -6.73 8.69
CA SER A 36 3.37 -5.99 7.52
C SER A 36 3.95 -6.49 6.19
N ALA A 37 5.24 -6.85 6.20
CA ALA A 37 5.93 -7.45 5.08
C ALA A 37 6.51 -8.81 5.46
N PRO A 38 6.71 -9.75 4.51
CA PRO A 38 7.43 -10.99 4.78
C PRO A 38 8.80 -10.71 5.42
N ALA A 39 9.14 -11.47 6.47
CA ALA A 39 10.44 -11.36 7.14
C ALA A 39 11.61 -11.60 6.16
N VAL A 40 11.39 -12.49 5.18
CA VAL A 40 12.30 -12.75 4.06
C VAL A 40 11.53 -12.57 2.75
N ARG A 41 12.05 -11.72 1.88
CA ARG A 41 11.50 -11.52 0.52
C ARG A 41 12.18 -12.49 -0.43
N VAL A 42 11.40 -13.31 -1.11
CA VAL A 42 11.89 -14.36 -2.01
C VAL A 42 11.40 -14.04 -3.41
N PRO A 43 12.27 -14.03 -4.44
CA PRO A 43 11.85 -13.76 -5.80
C PRO A 43 11.04 -14.95 -6.36
N ASN A 44 10.23 -14.70 -7.38
CA ASN A 44 9.47 -15.73 -8.12
C ASN A 44 8.50 -16.55 -7.25
N VAL A 45 8.01 -16.00 -6.15
CA VAL A 45 6.94 -16.60 -5.33
C VAL A 45 5.91 -15.55 -4.98
N TRP A 46 4.65 -15.97 -4.86
CA TRP A 46 3.58 -15.10 -4.36
C TRP A 46 3.85 -14.74 -2.90
N GLN A 47 3.74 -13.46 -2.58
CA GLN A 47 3.96 -12.94 -1.24
C GLN A 47 2.82 -12.00 -0.85
N GLN A 48 2.36 -12.13 0.39
CA GLN A 48 1.32 -11.30 0.96
C GLN A 48 1.92 -10.17 1.81
N TYR A 49 1.34 -8.98 1.69
CA TYR A 49 1.68 -7.80 2.46
C TYR A 49 0.42 -7.28 3.15
N ASP A 50 0.49 -7.05 4.45
CA ASP A 50 -0.56 -6.39 5.21
C ASP A 50 -0.11 -4.96 5.50
N ALA A 51 -0.62 -4.01 4.72
CA ALA A 51 -0.25 -2.60 4.85
C ALA A 51 -0.76 -1.96 6.15
N THR A 52 -1.57 -2.66 6.95
CA THR A 52 -2.13 -2.16 8.21
C THR A 52 -1.52 -2.83 9.44
N ALA A 53 -0.92 -4.02 9.30
CA ALA A 53 -0.27 -4.74 10.40
C ALA A 53 0.98 -4.01 10.93
N ALA A 54 1.42 -4.35 12.15
CA ALA A 54 2.61 -3.75 12.75
C ALA A 54 3.85 -3.87 11.84
N GLY A 55 4.75 -2.89 11.94
CA GLY A 55 5.93 -2.81 11.07
C GLY A 55 5.65 -2.20 9.69
N ASN A 56 4.41 -1.78 9.40
CA ASN A 56 4.09 -1.04 8.19
C ASN A 56 4.77 0.35 8.18
N ARG A 57 5.06 0.87 6.98
CA ARG A 57 5.59 2.21 6.75
C ARG A 57 4.73 2.94 5.73
N TRP A 58 4.21 4.09 6.11
CA TRP A 58 3.40 4.97 5.27
C TRP A 58 3.92 6.40 5.32
N TYR A 59 3.68 7.15 4.25
CA TYR A 59 3.88 8.58 4.23
C TYR A 59 2.77 9.31 3.46
N ALA A 60 2.61 10.59 3.75
CA ALA A 60 1.78 11.50 2.96
C ALA A 60 2.69 12.32 2.04
N THR A 61 2.25 12.53 0.79
CA THR A 61 2.98 13.34 -0.18
C THR A 61 2.77 14.85 0.05
N GLY A 62 3.62 15.66 -0.58
CA GLY A 62 3.48 17.11 -0.64
C GLY A 62 3.47 17.78 0.74
N SER A 63 2.77 18.92 0.83
CA SER A 63 2.67 19.73 2.05
C SER A 63 1.97 19.01 3.19
N ALA A 64 1.09 18.05 2.91
CA ALA A 64 0.45 17.22 3.93
C ALA A 64 1.48 16.43 4.74
N GLY A 65 2.44 15.80 4.05
CA GLY A 65 3.52 15.02 4.68
C GLY A 65 4.33 15.83 5.67
N THR A 66 4.72 17.06 5.29
CA THR A 66 5.43 17.99 6.18
C THR A 66 4.55 18.44 7.34
N ALA A 67 3.30 18.83 7.07
CA ALA A 67 2.38 19.33 8.09
C ALA A 67 2.10 18.30 9.20
N ILE A 68 2.03 17.02 8.85
CA ILE A 68 1.80 15.94 9.81
C ILE A 68 3.09 15.23 10.23
N GLY A 69 4.25 15.60 9.70
CA GLY A 69 5.53 14.95 10.02
C GLY A 69 5.64 13.47 9.56
N CYS A 70 4.82 13.04 8.60
CA CYS A 70 4.88 11.70 7.99
C CYS A 70 5.33 11.83 6.53
N THR A 71 6.63 12.03 6.33
CA THR A 71 7.26 12.21 5.02
C THR A 71 7.87 10.89 4.53
N GLN A 72 8.30 10.83 3.27
CA GLN A 72 9.00 9.64 2.76
C GLN A 72 10.30 9.35 3.54
N ALA A 73 11.01 10.40 3.99
CA ALA A 73 12.23 10.26 4.79
C ALA A 73 11.96 9.84 6.24
N THR A 74 10.79 10.23 6.77
CA THR A 74 10.35 9.89 8.13
C THR A 74 8.96 9.25 8.08
N PRO A 75 8.85 8.01 7.57
CA PRO A 75 7.56 7.36 7.41
C PRO A 75 6.97 6.95 8.76
N CYS A 76 5.65 7.05 8.84
CA CYS A 76 4.83 6.74 10.01
C CYS A 76 4.21 5.35 9.90
N SER A 77 3.66 4.84 11.01
CA SER A 77 2.72 3.72 10.92
C SER A 77 1.36 4.18 10.37
N PHE A 78 0.56 3.25 9.87
CA PHE A 78 -0.81 3.51 9.42
C PHE A 78 -1.69 4.04 10.55
N ALA A 79 -1.46 3.58 11.79
CA ALA A 79 -2.16 4.07 12.96
C ALA A 79 -1.80 5.53 13.29
N ASP A 80 -0.51 5.88 13.20
CA ASP A 80 -0.03 7.27 13.38
C ASP A 80 -0.56 8.19 12.29
N LEU A 81 -0.61 7.69 11.05
CA LEU A 81 -1.18 8.44 9.95
C LEU A 81 -2.65 8.76 10.23
N LYS A 82 -3.45 7.75 10.61
CA LYS A 82 -4.86 7.94 10.99
C LYS A 82 -5.04 8.91 12.17
N SER A 83 -4.17 8.86 13.18
CA SER A 83 -4.29 9.75 14.35
C SER A 83 -3.96 11.20 14.02
N ARG A 84 -3.06 11.44 13.05
CA ARG A 84 -2.65 12.79 12.63
C ARG A 84 -3.58 13.41 11.59
N ILE A 85 -4.29 12.60 10.81
CA ILE A 85 -5.33 13.05 9.87
C ILE A 85 -6.69 12.38 10.13
N PRO A 86 -7.29 12.56 11.33
CA PRO A 86 -8.46 11.81 11.75
C PRO A 86 -9.72 12.08 10.91
N ASN A 87 -9.76 13.23 10.23
CA ASN A 87 -10.87 13.66 9.39
C ASN A 87 -10.61 13.43 7.89
N ALA A 88 -9.53 12.72 7.53
CA ALA A 88 -9.21 12.48 6.13
C ALA A 88 -10.29 11.66 5.43
N VAL A 89 -10.50 11.97 4.16
CA VAL A 89 -11.42 11.23 3.28
C VAL A 89 -10.69 10.78 2.03
N VAL A 90 -10.96 9.56 1.58
CA VAL A 90 -10.52 9.10 0.25
C VAL A 90 -11.23 9.96 -0.79
N SER A 91 -10.48 10.63 -1.65
CA SER A 91 -11.04 11.65 -2.55
C SER A 91 -11.26 11.14 -3.97
N LEU A 92 -10.45 10.18 -4.43
CA LEU A 92 -10.46 9.74 -5.83
C LEU A 92 -10.26 8.23 -5.95
N SER A 93 -9.03 7.76 -5.74
CA SER A 93 -8.66 6.40 -6.11
C SER A 93 -7.71 5.75 -5.12
N LEU A 94 -7.60 4.43 -5.27
CA LEU A 94 -6.46 3.65 -4.81
C LEU A 94 -5.71 3.18 -6.05
N GLY A 95 -4.42 3.45 -6.10
CA GLY A 95 -3.52 3.06 -7.17
C GLY A 95 -2.44 2.10 -6.70
N ILE A 96 -1.98 1.26 -7.62
CA ILE A 96 -0.73 0.52 -7.48
C ILE A 96 0.23 1.15 -8.48
N SER A 97 1.36 1.65 -8.00
CA SER A 97 2.30 2.39 -8.84
C SER A 97 3.73 2.01 -8.53
N LYS A 98 4.61 2.19 -9.52
CA LYS A 98 6.05 2.20 -9.31
C LYS A 98 6.60 3.57 -9.70
N GLY A 99 7.52 4.07 -8.89
CA GLY A 99 8.26 5.29 -9.18
C GLY A 99 9.20 5.14 -10.38
N ARG A 100 10.10 6.11 -10.55
CA ARG A 100 11.06 6.16 -11.66
C ARG A 100 12.41 5.48 -11.36
N ASP A 101 12.49 4.83 -10.21
CA ASP A 101 13.67 4.19 -9.66
C ASP A 101 13.87 2.80 -10.29
N THR A 102 13.68 1.72 -9.55
CA THR A 102 13.80 0.36 -10.06
C THR A 102 12.49 -0.15 -10.68
N PRO A 103 12.52 -0.90 -11.79
CA PRO A 103 11.30 -1.48 -12.35
C PRO A 103 10.74 -2.56 -11.41
N PHE A 104 9.41 -2.60 -11.27
CA PHE A 104 8.72 -3.77 -10.74
C PHE A 104 8.63 -4.81 -11.84
N ILE A 105 9.19 -6.01 -11.58
CA ILE A 105 9.11 -7.15 -12.48
C ILE A 105 8.31 -8.24 -11.74
N GLY A 106 7.02 -8.33 -12.06
CA GLY A 106 6.10 -9.26 -11.42
C GLY A 106 4.66 -8.95 -11.77
N ALA A 107 3.74 -9.58 -11.04
CA ALA A 107 2.31 -9.35 -11.14
C ALA A 107 1.71 -9.06 -9.76
N VAL A 108 0.57 -8.38 -9.76
CA VAL A 108 -0.31 -8.27 -8.59
C VAL A 108 -1.46 -9.22 -8.82
N ASP A 109 -1.71 -10.11 -7.87
CA ASP A 109 -2.80 -11.11 -7.93
C ASP A 109 -4.07 -10.58 -7.23
N GLY A 110 -3.89 -9.96 -6.06
CA GLY A 110 -5.01 -9.49 -5.26
C GLY A 110 -4.69 -8.23 -4.47
N LEU A 111 -5.66 -7.33 -4.39
CA LEU A 111 -5.70 -6.23 -3.44
C LEU A 111 -6.94 -6.38 -2.58
N GLN A 112 -6.77 -6.48 -1.27
CA GLN A 112 -7.90 -6.49 -0.34
C GLN A 112 -8.10 -5.13 0.31
N VAL A 113 -9.32 -4.61 0.24
CA VAL A 113 -9.76 -3.43 0.98
C VAL A 113 -10.98 -3.84 1.80
N ASN A 114 -10.84 -3.81 3.13
CA ASN A 114 -11.85 -4.34 4.05
C ASN A 114 -12.22 -5.79 3.68
N ASN A 115 -13.50 -6.04 3.34
CA ASN A 115 -14.03 -7.35 3.02
C ASN A 115 -14.16 -7.61 1.50
N VAL A 116 -13.52 -6.78 0.67
CA VAL A 116 -13.55 -6.91 -0.79
C VAL A 116 -12.14 -7.15 -1.30
N VAL A 117 -11.98 -8.22 -2.07
CA VAL A 117 -10.76 -8.55 -2.82
C VAL A 117 -10.97 -8.12 -4.27
N TYR A 118 -10.06 -7.29 -4.75
CA TYR A 118 -9.88 -6.95 -6.15
C TYR A 118 -8.86 -7.93 -6.71
N ASP A 119 -9.37 -8.91 -7.46
CA ASP A 119 -8.66 -10.04 -8.02
C ASP A 119 -8.26 -9.74 -9.47
N PHE A 120 -6.96 -9.68 -9.72
CA PHE A 120 -6.37 -9.20 -10.97
C PHE A 120 -6.14 -10.37 -11.91
N GLU A 121 -6.95 -10.44 -12.96
CA GLU A 121 -6.89 -11.51 -13.95
C GLU A 121 -6.42 -10.93 -15.30
N GLN A 122 -6.00 -11.81 -16.21
CA GLN A 122 -5.58 -11.41 -17.57
C GLN A 122 -6.65 -10.57 -18.30
N ASN A 123 -7.93 -10.85 -18.04
CA ASN A 123 -9.07 -10.19 -18.69
C ASN A 123 -9.60 -8.98 -17.89
N GLY A 124 -8.90 -8.56 -16.84
CA GLY A 124 -9.27 -7.41 -16.01
C GLY A 124 -9.48 -7.78 -14.53
N VAL A 125 -9.92 -6.80 -13.75
CA VAL A 125 -10.08 -6.91 -12.30
C VAL A 125 -11.50 -7.38 -11.95
N ARG A 126 -11.60 -8.40 -11.09
CA ARG A 126 -12.87 -8.93 -10.57
C ARG A 126 -12.98 -8.63 -9.08
N GLN A 127 -14.17 -8.23 -8.63
CA GLN A 127 -14.43 -8.08 -7.20
C GLN A 127 -14.93 -9.41 -6.63
N ARG A 128 -14.32 -9.86 -5.54
CA ARG A 128 -14.70 -11.07 -4.80
C ARG A 128 -14.87 -10.72 -3.31
N PRO A 129 -15.84 -11.30 -2.59
CA PRO A 129 -15.89 -11.16 -1.13
C PRO A 129 -14.65 -11.82 -0.53
N SER A 130 -14.05 -11.20 0.50
CA SER A 130 -12.96 -11.82 1.26
C SER A 130 -13.52 -13.04 2.00
N ARG A 131 -13.37 -14.24 1.43
CA ARG A 131 -13.62 -15.46 2.19
C ARG A 131 -12.53 -15.57 3.24
N LEU A 132 -12.90 -16.01 4.44
CA LEU A 132 -11.99 -16.30 5.56
C LEU A 132 -11.08 -17.53 5.28
N LEU A 133 -10.83 -17.84 4.02
CA LEU A 133 -10.08 -18.99 3.54
C LEU A 133 -9.02 -18.50 2.55
N THR A 134 -7.78 -18.61 2.97
CA THR A 134 -6.55 -18.54 2.17
C THR A 134 -6.75 -19.23 0.83
N ALA A 135 -6.92 -18.46 -0.24
CA ALA A 135 -6.86 -18.97 -1.60
C ALA A 135 -5.50 -18.59 -2.19
N ILE A 136 -4.51 -19.48 -2.02
CA ILE A 136 -3.40 -19.56 -2.97
C ILE A 136 -3.98 -20.33 -4.16
N GLN A 137 -4.57 -19.64 -5.14
CA GLN A 137 -4.89 -20.29 -6.41
C GLN A 137 -3.69 -20.14 -7.34
N LYS A 138 -2.88 -21.21 -7.35
CA LYS A 138 -1.81 -21.40 -8.32
C LYS A 138 -2.46 -21.70 -9.68
N TRP A 139 -2.38 -20.78 -10.63
CA TRP A 139 -2.54 -21.10 -12.04
C TRP A 139 -1.13 -21.20 -12.64
N TRP A 140 -0.80 -22.43 -13.04
CA TRP A 140 0.48 -23.00 -13.52
C TRP A 140 1.60 -23.14 -12.46
#